data_AF-A0A954MPS3-F1
#
_entry.id   AF-A0A954MPS3-F1
#
_cell.length_a   1.000
_cell.length_b   1.000
_cell.length_c   1.000
_cell.angle_alpha   90.00
_cell.angle_beta   90.00
_cell.angle_gamma   90.00
#
_symmetry.space_group_name_H-M   'P 1'
#
loop_
_entity.id
_entity.type
_entity.pdbx_description
1 polymer ?
#
loop_
_entity_poly.entity_id
_entity_poly.type
_entity_poly.pdbx_seq_one_letter_code
_entity_poly.pdbx_strand_id
1 'polypeptide(L)'
;MTNDHLKDQIQHATEVVRSVLHQPKPTLGIDLDGCVDEAPGFFQILSTVWPGDVLVITFRSDRERAIADLEKHRIRFTDVVLVNSFDQKAEVIAERQVSFYIDDQPEMLRNISAKTAVMLFRNEGNFDFEDKKWMFSDRTGKLV
;
A
#
# COMPACT_ATOMS: atom_id res chain seq x y z
N MET A 1 9.08 20.95 42.23
CA MET A 1 8.81 21.30 40.82
C MET A 1 7.85 22.48 40.83
N THR A 2 8.27 23.61 40.29
CA THR A 2 7.46 24.83 40.21
C THR A 2 6.37 24.66 39.16
N ASN A 3 5.23 25.31 39.37
CA ASN A 3 4.05 25.22 38.51
C ASN A 3 4.33 25.66 37.07
N ASP A 4 5.32 26.53 36.87
CA ASP A 4 5.74 27.01 35.55
C ASP A 4 6.50 25.95 34.75
N HIS A 5 7.36 25.16 35.40
CA HIS A 5 8.05 24.04 34.75
C HIS A 5 7.06 22.98 34.24
N LEU A 6 5.97 22.75 34.98
CA LEU A 6 4.91 21.82 34.56
C LEU A 6 4.15 22.36 33.34
N LYS A 7 3.85 23.66 33.30
CA LYS A 7 3.20 24.32 32.15
C LYS A 7 4.06 24.26 30.91
N ASP A 8 5.36 24.53 31.03
CA ASP A 8 6.29 24.48 29.89
C ASP A 8 6.38 23.06 29.31
N GLN A 9 6.40 22.04 30.18
CA GLN A 9 6.39 20.64 29.74
C GLN A 9 5.08 20.27 29.02
N ILE A 10 3.93 20.72 29.51
CA ILE A 10 2.62 20.48 28.87
C ILE A 10 2.54 21.18 27.51
N GLN A 11 3.02 22.43 27.44
CA GLN A 11 3.04 23.21 26.21
C GLN A 11 3.92 22.55 25.16
N HIS A 12 5.13 22.14 25.55
CA HIS A 12 6.05 21.44 24.64
C HIS A 12 5.47 20.10 24.16
N ALA A 13 4.90 19.29 25.05
CA ALA A 13 4.24 18.05 24.67
C ALA A 13 3.09 18.28 23.68
N THR A 14 2.30 19.34 23.89
CA THR A 14 1.21 19.73 22.99
C THR A 14 1.74 20.13 21.61
N GLU A 15 2.85 20.88 21.55
CA GLU A 15 3.48 21.27 20.30
C GLU A 15 4.04 20.08 19.53
N VAL A 16 4.70 19.14 20.22
CA VAL A 16 5.19 17.88 19.62
C VAL A 16 4.02 17.09 19.05
N VAL A 17 2.97 16.83 19.83
CA VAL A 17 1.78 16.11 19.36
C VAL A 17 1.13 16.83 18.18
N ARG A 18 0.98 18.16 18.24
CA ARG A 18 0.41 18.95 17.15
C ARG A 18 1.25 18.83 15.89
N SER A 19 2.58 18.95 16.00
CA SER A 19 3.49 18.84 14.86
C SER A 19 3.39 17.47 14.18
N VAL A 20 3.32 16.39 14.95
CA VAL A 20 3.15 15.02 14.42
C VAL A 20 1.78 14.87 13.74
N LEU A 21 0.71 15.40 14.35
CA LEU A 21 -0.64 15.29 13.79
C LEU A 21 -0.84 16.10 12.50
N HIS A 22 -0.08 17.18 12.30
CA HIS A 22 -0.18 18.03 11.10
C HIS A 22 0.80 17.64 9.99
N GLN A 23 1.65 16.63 10.20
CA GLN A 23 2.47 16.13 9.11
C GLN A 23 1.59 15.45 8.05
N PRO A 24 1.84 15.69 6.76
CA PRO A 24 1.15 14.97 5.70
C PRO A 24 1.43 13.48 5.86
N LYS A 25 0.36 12.70 5.90
CA LYS A 25 0.43 11.25 6.09
C LYS A 25 0.58 10.58 4.72
N PRO A 26 1.48 9.60 4.58
CA PRO A 26 1.69 8.93 3.31
C PRO A 26 0.47 8.06 2.96
N THR A 27 0.10 8.04 1.68
CA THR A 27 -0.93 7.13 1.16
C THR A 27 -0.28 5.80 0.77
N LEU A 28 -0.84 4.70 1.25
CA LEU A 28 -0.48 3.34 0.85
C LEU A 28 -1.47 2.84 -0.19
N GLY A 29 -0.98 2.28 -1.29
CA GLY A 29 -1.76 1.52 -2.24
C GLY A 29 -1.40 0.03 -2.16
N ILE A 30 -2.41 -0.83 -2.24
CA ILE A 30 -2.27 -2.29 -2.10
C ILE A 30 -3.04 -2.95 -3.24
N ASP A 31 -2.41 -3.89 -3.95
CA ASP A 31 -3.14 -4.84 -4.80
C ASP A 31 -3.86 -5.90 -3.95
N LEU A 32 -4.95 -6.44 -4.47
CA LEU A 32 -5.76 -7.41 -3.75
C LEU A 32 -5.38 -8.87 -4.05
N ASP A 33 -5.28 -9.23 -5.32
CA ASP A 33 -5.16 -10.63 -5.78
C ASP A 33 -3.67 -10.98 -5.93
N GLY A 34 -3.18 -12.03 -5.26
CA GLY A 34 -1.75 -12.33 -5.16
C GLY A 34 -1.03 -11.56 -4.04
N CYS A 35 -1.73 -10.66 -3.34
CA CYS A 35 -1.24 -9.89 -2.21
C CYS A 35 -2.09 -10.14 -0.95
N VAL A 36 -3.27 -9.51 -0.86
CA VAL A 36 -4.10 -9.56 0.36
C VAL A 36 -4.62 -10.97 0.62
N ASP A 37 -5.01 -11.69 -0.41
CA ASP A 37 -5.48 -13.08 -0.33
C ASP A 37 -4.37 -14.07 0.06
N GLU A 38 -3.14 -13.84 -0.40
CA GLU A 38 -1.96 -14.67 -0.10
C GLU A 38 -1.41 -14.41 1.31
N ALA A 39 -1.44 -13.16 1.79
CA ALA A 39 -0.87 -12.79 3.10
C ALA A 39 -1.80 -11.91 3.96
N PRO A 40 -3.03 -12.35 4.25
CA PRO A 40 -4.06 -11.50 4.86
C PRO A 40 -3.65 -10.96 6.24
N GLY A 41 -2.96 -11.75 7.06
CA GLY A 41 -2.51 -11.30 8.38
C GLY A 41 -1.48 -10.18 8.33
N PHE A 42 -0.57 -10.21 7.34
CA PHE A 42 0.40 -9.14 7.13
C PHE A 42 -0.30 -7.85 6.70
N PHE A 43 -1.16 -7.93 5.69
CA PHE A 43 -1.88 -6.76 5.18
C PHE A 43 -2.90 -6.22 6.17
N GLN A 44 -3.50 -7.06 7.02
CA GLN A 44 -4.34 -6.63 8.13
C GLN A 44 -3.55 -5.74 9.09
N ILE A 45 -2.39 -6.21 9.57
CA ILE A 45 -1.55 -5.45 10.50
C ILE A 45 -1.07 -4.16 9.84
N LEU A 46 -0.49 -4.27 8.64
CA LEU A 46 0.06 -3.14 7.89
C LEU A 46 -1.00 -2.05 7.68
N SER A 47 -2.15 -2.42 7.12
CA SER A 47 -3.23 -1.47 6.86
C SER A 47 -3.76 -0.83 8.14
N THR A 48 -3.89 -1.60 9.23
CA THR A 48 -4.37 -1.11 10.52
C THR A 48 -3.44 -0.06 11.12
N VAL A 49 -2.12 -0.30 11.10
CA VAL A 49 -1.13 0.60 11.72
C VAL A 49 -0.70 1.73 10.80
N TRP A 50 -1.03 1.67 9.50
CA TRP A 50 -0.63 2.69 8.54
C TRP A 50 -1.21 4.06 8.93
N PRO A 51 -0.39 5.12 9.03
CA PRO A 51 -0.84 6.39 9.62
C PRO A 51 -1.78 7.20 8.72
N GLY A 52 -1.70 6.99 7.40
CA GLY A 52 -2.47 7.69 6.38
C GLY A 52 -3.54 6.83 5.71
N ASP A 53 -3.92 7.24 4.51
CA ASP A 53 -4.90 6.53 3.72
C ASP A 53 -4.36 5.21 3.18
N VAL A 54 -5.26 4.22 3.08
CA VAL A 54 -4.98 2.91 2.50
C VAL A 54 -5.96 2.70 1.36
N LEU A 55 -5.44 2.66 0.14
CA LEU A 55 -6.23 2.45 -1.07
C LEU A 55 -6.01 1.03 -1.56
N VAL A 56 -7.09 0.29 -1.77
CA VAL A 56 -7.02 -1.00 -2.46
C VAL A 56 -7.29 -0.75 -3.93
N ILE A 57 -6.34 -1.09 -4.80
CA ILE A 57 -6.41 -0.83 -6.23
C ILE A 57 -6.30 -2.17 -6.96
N THR A 58 -7.41 -2.65 -7.54
CA THR A 58 -7.54 -4.03 -8.03
C THR A 58 -8.11 -4.09 -9.45
N PHE A 59 -7.78 -5.15 -10.18
CA PHE A 59 -8.33 -5.48 -11.50
C PHE A 59 -9.70 -6.14 -11.49
N ARG A 60 -10.27 -6.37 -10.31
CA ARG A 60 -11.62 -6.92 -10.20
C ARG A 60 -12.63 -5.98 -10.83
N SER A 61 -13.67 -6.56 -11.43
CA SER A 61 -14.81 -5.81 -11.99
C SER A 61 -15.97 -5.66 -11.00
N ASP A 62 -15.98 -6.46 -9.93
CA ASP A 62 -17.03 -6.47 -8.91
C ASP A 62 -16.52 -5.85 -7.61
N ARG A 63 -17.01 -4.63 -7.33
CA ARG A 63 -16.60 -3.86 -6.15
C ARG A 63 -17.14 -4.46 -4.85
N GLU A 64 -18.36 -4.98 -4.86
CA GLU A 64 -19.00 -5.53 -3.66
C GLU A 64 -18.27 -6.78 -3.21
N ARG A 65 -17.90 -7.65 -4.15
CA ARG A 65 -17.09 -8.83 -3.85
C ARG A 65 -15.69 -8.47 -3.35
N ALA A 66 -15.03 -7.49 -3.97
CA ALA A 66 -13.73 -7.02 -3.50
C ALA A 66 -13.79 -6.49 -2.05
N ILE A 67 -14.82 -5.71 -1.73
CA ILE A 67 -15.05 -5.22 -0.37
C ILE A 67 -15.34 -6.36 0.61
N ALA A 68 -16.21 -7.30 0.24
CA ALA A 68 -16.53 -8.45 1.09
C ALA A 68 -15.29 -9.27 1.47
N ASP A 69 -14.36 -9.47 0.52
CA ASP A 69 -13.09 -10.16 0.78
C ASP A 69 -12.18 -9.34 1.71
N LEU A 70 -12.07 -8.02 1.51
CA LEU A 70 -11.32 -7.13 2.40
C LEU A 70 -11.87 -7.15 3.83
N GLU A 71 -13.20 -7.10 3.98
CA GLU A 71 -13.89 -7.13 5.27
C GLU A 71 -13.70 -8.49 5.98
N LYS A 72 -13.80 -9.59 5.23
CA LYS A 72 -13.50 -10.94 5.74
C LYS A 72 -12.10 -11.03 6.35
N HIS A 73 -11.12 -10.37 5.74
CA HIS A 73 -9.73 -10.32 6.21
C HIS A 73 -9.44 -9.14 7.17
N ARG A 74 -10.46 -8.33 7.50
CA ARG A 74 -10.37 -7.15 8.38
C ARG A 74 -9.31 -6.14 7.92
N ILE A 75 -9.16 -6.00 6.61
CA ILE A 75 -8.25 -5.01 6.03
C ILE A 75 -8.85 -3.63 6.26
N ARG A 76 -8.07 -2.70 6.82
CA ARG A 76 -8.46 -1.30 6.91
C ARG A 76 -8.22 -0.64 5.56
N PHE A 77 -9.22 -0.02 4.97
CA PHE A 77 -9.05 0.75 3.74
C PHE A 77 -9.88 2.04 3.80
N THR A 78 -9.39 3.07 3.11
CA THR A 78 -10.08 4.33 2.87
C THR A 78 -10.99 4.21 1.65
N ASP A 79 -10.54 3.54 0.58
CA ASP A 79 -11.31 3.31 -0.64
C ASP A 79 -10.84 2.04 -1.38
N VAL A 80 -11.72 1.53 -2.24
CA VAL A 80 -11.47 0.44 -3.19
C VAL A 80 -11.68 0.97 -4.59
N VAL A 81 -10.61 1.02 -5.37
CA VAL A 81 -10.57 1.50 -6.75
C VAL A 81 -10.44 0.31 -7.69
N LEU A 82 -11.42 0.15 -8.58
CA LEU A 82 -11.37 -0.85 -9.64
C LEU A 82 -10.71 -0.24 -10.88
N VAL A 83 -9.77 -0.97 -11.46
CA VAL A 83 -9.09 -0.59 -12.70
C VAL A 83 -9.23 -1.70 -13.73
N ASN A 84 -9.13 -1.35 -15.02
CA ASN A 84 -9.30 -2.29 -16.13
C ASN A 84 -8.06 -2.38 -17.04
N SER A 85 -7.02 -1.60 -16.76
CA SER A 85 -5.76 -1.63 -17.50
C SER A 85 -4.59 -1.25 -16.60
N PHE A 86 -3.37 -1.67 -17.00
CA PHE A 86 -2.14 -1.40 -16.24
C PHE A 86 -1.85 0.11 -16.20
N ASP A 87 -2.13 0.80 -17.31
CA ASP A 87 -1.94 2.25 -17.42
C ASP A 87 -2.92 3.00 -16.51
N GLN A 88 -4.20 2.60 -16.49
CA GLN A 88 -5.17 3.20 -15.57
C GLN A 88 -4.76 3.00 -14.11
N LYS A 89 -4.17 1.84 -13.76
CA LYS A 89 -3.65 1.63 -12.41
C LYS A 89 -2.55 2.63 -12.05
N ALA A 90 -1.59 2.84 -12.94
CA ALA A 90 -0.53 3.82 -12.76
C ALA A 90 -1.07 5.26 -12.67
N GLU A 91 -2.07 5.61 -13.47
CA GLU A 91 -2.78 6.90 -13.42
C GLU A 91 -3.44 7.11 -12.06
N VAL A 92 -4.23 6.15 -11.58
CA VAL A 92 -4.88 6.20 -10.26
C VAL A 92 -3.84 6.38 -9.15
N ILE A 93 -2.74 5.63 -9.18
CA ILE A 93 -1.65 5.72 -8.19
C ILE A 93 -1.07 7.14 -8.18
N ALA A 94 -0.85 7.74 -9.35
CA ALA A 94 -0.32 9.10 -9.47
C ALA A 94 -1.33 10.17 -9.02
N GLU A 95 -2.58 10.08 -9.47
CA GLU A 95 -3.67 11.02 -9.12
C GLU A 95 -3.97 11.02 -7.62
N ARG A 96 -3.95 9.84 -7.00
CA ARG A 96 -4.19 9.67 -5.56
C ARG A 96 -2.93 9.91 -4.71
N GLN A 97 -1.83 10.33 -5.33
CA GLN A 97 -0.56 10.63 -4.68
C GLN A 97 -0.08 9.48 -3.77
N VAL A 98 -0.26 8.25 -4.23
CA VAL A 98 0.20 7.05 -3.51
C VAL A 98 1.70 7.13 -3.33
N SER A 99 2.14 7.10 -2.07
CA SER A 99 3.55 7.20 -1.70
C SER A 99 4.25 5.84 -1.77
N PHE A 100 3.53 4.78 -1.39
CA PHE A 100 4.00 3.39 -1.45
C PHE A 100 2.96 2.52 -2.12
N TYR A 101 3.36 1.68 -3.07
CA TYR A 101 2.50 0.73 -3.75
C TYR A 101 3.04 -0.69 -3.63
N ILE A 102 2.19 -1.64 -3.23
CA ILE A 102 2.52 -3.05 -3.10
C ILE A 102 1.68 -3.86 -4.10
N ASP A 103 2.35 -4.66 -4.92
CA ASP A 103 1.74 -5.52 -5.94
C ASP A 103 2.63 -6.76 -6.11
N ASP A 104 2.07 -7.89 -6.52
CA ASP A 104 2.82 -9.10 -6.80
C ASP A 104 3.20 -9.22 -8.27
N GLN A 105 2.57 -8.47 -9.17
CA GLN A 105 2.82 -8.59 -10.60
C GLN A 105 3.83 -7.55 -11.09
N PRO A 106 5.05 -7.96 -11.53
CA PRO A 106 6.08 -7.03 -12.01
C PRO A 106 5.61 -6.12 -13.16
N GLU A 107 4.73 -6.62 -14.04
CA GLU A 107 4.13 -5.86 -15.15
C GLU A 107 3.35 -4.64 -14.67
N MET A 108 2.70 -4.74 -13.50
CA MET A 108 1.91 -3.64 -12.92
C MET A 108 2.81 -2.49 -12.46
N LEU A 109 4.04 -2.79 -12.08
CA LEU A 109 4.96 -1.82 -11.49
C LEU A 109 5.69 -0.97 -12.53
N ARG A 110 5.72 -1.42 -13.81
CA ARG A 110 6.54 -0.81 -14.87
C ARG A 110 6.23 0.66 -15.15
N ASN A 111 4.94 1.02 -15.15
CA ASN A 111 4.48 2.36 -15.56
C ASN A 111 4.24 3.29 -14.35
N ILE A 112 4.47 2.80 -13.14
CA ILE A 112 4.35 3.61 -11.93
C ILE A 112 5.46 4.66 -11.90
N SER A 113 5.07 5.91 -11.61
CA SER A 113 5.99 7.04 -11.55
C SER A 113 7.07 6.84 -10.48
N ALA A 114 8.29 7.31 -10.75
CA ALA A 114 9.41 7.32 -9.80
C ALA A 114 9.14 8.11 -8.50
N LYS A 115 8.04 8.87 -8.42
CA LYS A 115 7.59 9.54 -7.19
C LYS A 115 6.95 8.57 -6.18
N THR A 116 6.53 7.39 -6.62
CA THR A 116 5.94 6.35 -5.79
C THR A 116 6.97 5.25 -5.57
N ALA A 117 7.21 4.89 -4.32
CA ALA A 117 8.01 3.72 -4.00
C ALA A 117 7.16 2.46 -4.27
N VAL A 118 7.72 1.49 -5.00
CA VAL A 118 7.05 0.21 -5.28
C VAL A 118 7.69 -0.93 -4.50
N MET A 119 6.87 -1.88 -4.06
CA MET A 119 7.31 -3.12 -3.42
C MET A 119 6.69 -4.31 -4.16
N LEU A 120 7.55 -5.22 -4.63
CA LEU A 120 7.11 -6.46 -5.25
C LEU A 120 6.86 -7.51 -4.16
N PHE A 121 5.63 -8.00 -4.05
CA PHE A 121 5.26 -9.02 -3.09
C PHE A 121 5.49 -10.42 -3.69
N ARG A 122 6.40 -11.20 -3.10
CA ARG A 122 6.75 -12.52 -3.61
C ARG A 122 5.69 -13.56 -3.28
N ASN A 123 5.23 -14.32 -4.28
CA ASN A 123 4.31 -15.44 -4.12
C ASN A 123 4.65 -16.59 -5.10
N GLU A 124 3.87 -17.67 -5.10
CA GLU A 124 4.06 -18.81 -6.01
C GLU A 124 3.79 -18.47 -7.48
N GLY A 125 3.05 -17.39 -7.75
CA GLY A 125 2.74 -16.92 -9.11
C GLY A 125 3.87 -16.15 -9.78
N ASN A 126 4.77 -15.52 -9.00
CA ASN A 126 5.85 -14.67 -9.53
C ASN A 126 7.27 -15.15 -9.17
N PHE A 127 7.41 -16.20 -8.36
CA PHE A 127 8.71 -16.72 -7.95
C PHE A 127 8.75 -18.24 -7.97
N ASP A 128 9.73 -18.78 -8.67
CA ASP A 128 10.04 -20.20 -8.66
C ASP A 128 10.86 -20.53 -7.41
N PHE A 129 10.25 -21.25 -6.47
CA PHE A 129 10.88 -21.62 -5.21
C PHE A 129 11.89 -22.76 -5.33
N GLU A 130 11.78 -23.59 -6.36
CA GLU A 130 12.72 -24.69 -6.63
C GLU A 130 14.00 -24.12 -7.23
N ASP A 131 13.87 -23.33 -8.29
CA ASP A 131 15.00 -22.67 -8.96
C ASP A 131 15.52 -21.43 -8.22
N LYS A 132 14.75 -20.92 -7.24
CA LYS A 132 15.00 -19.70 -6.47
C LYS A 132 15.17 -18.47 -7.36
N LYS A 133 14.31 -18.34 -8.37
CA LYS A 133 14.34 -17.25 -9.35
C LYS A 133 12.99 -16.57 -9.43
N TRP A 134 13.02 -15.27 -9.65
CA TRP A 134 11.82 -14.55 -10.06
C TRP A 134 11.43 -14.96 -11.49
N MET A 135 10.14 -15.17 -11.68
CA MET A 135 9.55 -15.44 -12.98
C MET A 135 9.15 -14.10 -13.59
N PHE A 136 9.71 -13.79 -14.75
CA PHE A 136 9.41 -12.57 -15.48
C PHE A 136 9.05 -12.89 -16.92
N SER A 137 8.21 -12.05 -17.51
CA SER A 137 8.07 -12.02 -18.97
C SER A 137 9.22 -11.23 -19.60
N ASP A 138 9.41 -11.42 -20.91
CA ASP A 138 10.31 -10.59 -21.73
C ASP A 138 9.89 -9.11 -21.78
N ARG A 139 8.69 -8.78 -21.29
CA ARG A 139 8.16 -7.41 -21.19
C ARG A 139 8.61 -6.66 -19.95
N THR A 140 9.02 -7.37 -18.90
CA THR A 140 9.30 -6.83 -17.55
C THR A 140 10.67 -7.19 -17.03
N GLY A 141 11.21 -8.35 -17.42
CA GLY A 141 12.53 -8.80 -17.03
C GLY A 141 13.58 -8.46 -18.08
N LYS A 142 14.66 -7.80 -17.67
CA LYS A 142 15.94 -7.83 -18.38
C LYS A 142 16.94 -8.58 -17.52
N LEU A 143 17.33 -9.78 -17.95
CA LEU A 143 18.48 -10.46 -17.36
C LEU A 143 19.73 -9.63 -17.66
N VAL A 144 20.46 -9.24 -16.61
CA VAL A 144 21.69 -8.44 -16.71
C VAL A 144 22.90 -9.33 -16.44
#